data_AF-A0A660HMP8-F1
#
_entry.id   AF-A0A660HMP8-F1
#
_cell.length_a   1.000
_cell.length_b   1.000
_cell.length_c   1.000
_cell.angle_alpha   90.00
_cell.angle_beta   90.00
_cell.angle_gamma   90.00
#
_symmetry.space_group_name_H-M   'P 1'
#
loop_
_entity.id
_entity.type
_entity.pdbx_description
1 polymer ?
#
loop_
_entity_poly.entity_id
_entity_poly.type
_entity_poly.pdbx_seq_one_letter_code
_entity_poly.pdbx_strand_id
1 'polypeptide(L)'
;MNNNNFLKKHLITIVVITGIILAIIITYGKKDNNILTPPTTSKIIDNLESSTKNKIAEKQQLIKKLEEDFMILKKNFEIKKNDSNKYYDSTNELQYLESDLNMFYNYYLKDLKDSFTFPKIFNGINITKYRIEDIIKKNYYENEFNQIQEKITAFKYKIKQIIPKFKITQDHYDKVKVYITSKTDDKSLLPKEISPEEKIEIDQIREMWKQYLNFQNQDQANIDKYQEECDNFHLKIQEIKDKFPSLESTNFDLQQKIDDKQKKINVKQEDQKQFKYLPNQPESIRTTRKNNYDSLQAEISKLQDERNEIMHQITQVSLQIANLEADQTMYENMLSRAIKLRDSIQCDYDETSTNRLFGSPLSELQKLYEITPSEG
;
A
#
# COMPACT_ATOMS: atom_id res chain seq x y z
N MET A 1 8.88 27.94 -13.82
CA MET A 1 8.18 27.05 -14.76
C MET A 1 6.90 27.74 -15.22
N ASN A 2 6.78 27.98 -16.53
CA ASN A 2 5.74 28.83 -17.15
C ASN A 2 4.36 28.13 -17.20
N ASN A 3 3.38 28.61 -16.42
CA ASN A 3 1.98 28.17 -16.43
C ASN A 3 1.13 28.80 -17.57
N ASN A 4 1.72 29.58 -18.47
CA ASN A 4 0.98 30.34 -19.50
C ASN A 4 0.47 29.50 -20.69
N ASN A 5 0.82 28.21 -20.79
CA ASN A 5 0.38 27.36 -21.90
C ASN A 5 -0.98 26.66 -21.66
N PHE A 6 -1.44 26.53 -20.42
CA PHE A 6 -2.71 25.85 -20.13
C PHE A 6 -3.91 26.74 -20.47
N LEU A 7 -3.89 28.00 -20.04
CA LEU A 7 -4.98 28.95 -20.30
C LEU A 7 -5.10 29.30 -21.79
N LYS A 8 -3.99 29.44 -22.53
CA LYS A 8 -4.05 29.67 -23.98
C LYS A 8 -4.64 28.49 -24.75
N LYS A 9 -4.38 27.25 -24.32
CA LYS A 9 -4.87 26.04 -25.02
C LYS A 9 -6.36 25.79 -24.78
N HIS A 10 -6.90 26.19 -23.64
CA HIS A 10 -8.31 25.96 -23.29
C HIS A 10 -9.25 27.15 -23.54
N LEU A 11 -8.73 28.37 -23.75
CA LEU A 11 -9.55 29.54 -24.02
C LEU A 11 -10.39 29.39 -25.31
N ILE A 12 -9.80 28.84 -26.37
CA ILE A 12 -10.51 28.64 -27.66
C ILE A 12 -11.67 27.65 -27.49
N THR A 13 -11.47 26.57 -26.72
CA THR A 13 -12.51 25.57 -26.45
C THR A 13 -13.66 26.16 -25.63
N ILE A 14 -13.36 27.01 -24.65
CA ILE A 14 -14.37 27.68 -23.82
C ILE A 14 -15.22 28.65 -24.67
N VAL A 15 -14.60 29.41 -25.58
CA VAL A 15 -15.32 30.33 -26.48
C VAL A 15 -16.26 29.57 -27.42
N VAL A 16 -15.83 28.41 -27.94
CA VAL A 16 -16.67 27.58 -28.82
C VAL A 16 -17.86 26.97 -28.08
N ILE A 17 -17.66 26.43 -26.87
CA ILE A 17 -18.76 25.86 -26.07
C ILE A 17 -19.78 26.95 -25.71
N THR A 18 -19.31 28.14 -25.33
CA THR A 18 -20.20 29.26 -24.97
C THR A 18 -21.01 29.75 -26.16
N GLY A 19 -20.42 29.77 -27.36
CA GLY A 19 -21.11 30.12 -28.61
C GLY A 19 -22.21 29.11 -28.98
N ILE A 20 -21.97 27.82 -28.79
CA ILE A 20 -22.96 26.75 -29.06
C ILE A 20 -24.15 26.85 -28.09
N ILE A 21 -23.89 27.11 -26.80
CA ILE A 21 -24.96 27.27 -25.79
C ILE A 21 -25.83 28.49 -26.12
N LEU A 22 -25.23 29.62 -26.48
CA LEU A 22 -25.97 30.83 -26.89
C LEU A 22 -26.77 30.60 -28.18
N ALA A 23 -26.20 29.89 -29.16
CA ALA A 23 -26.93 29.53 -30.38
C ALA A 23 -28.15 28.64 -30.07
N ILE A 24 -28.03 27.67 -29.16
CA ILE A 24 -29.16 26.84 -28.71
C ILE A 24 -30.23 27.72 -28.04
N ILE A 25 -29.85 28.60 -27.11
CA ILE A 25 -30.83 29.47 -26.42
C ILE A 25 -31.57 30.37 -27.41
N ILE A 26 -30.87 30.95 -28.40
CA ILE A 26 -31.49 31.82 -29.41
C ILE A 26 -32.40 31.02 -30.36
N THR A 27 -32.00 29.80 -30.74
CA THR A 27 -32.76 28.95 -31.67
C THR A 27 -34.03 28.39 -31.03
N TYR A 28 -34.03 28.15 -29.72
CA TYR A 28 -35.17 27.60 -28.99
C TYR A 28 -36.01 28.65 -28.24
N GLY A 29 -35.53 29.89 -28.11
CA GLY A 29 -36.24 31.00 -27.44
C GLY A 29 -37.34 31.68 -28.28
N LYS A 30 -37.56 31.26 -29.53
CA LYS A 30 -38.61 31.80 -30.41
C LYS A 30 -39.49 30.70 -30.97
N LYS A 31 -40.41 30.17 -30.16
CA LYS A 31 -41.80 29.92 -30.60
C LYS A 31 -42.74 29.57 -29.44
N ASP A 32 -43.71 30.46 -29.29
CA ASP A 32 -45.10 30.28 -28.87
C ASP A 32 -45.42 30.07 -27.38
N ASN A 33 -45.67 31.22 -26.75
CA ASN A 33 -46.56 31.40 -25.61
C ASN A 33 -47.97 30.91 -25.97
N ASN A 34 -48.41 29.78 -25.41
CA ASN A 34 -49.81 29.57 -25.08
C ASN A 34 -49.94 28.56 -23.94
N ILE A 35 -50.59 29.01 -22.86
CA ILE A 35 -50.86 28.30 -21.63
C ILE A 35 -51.83 27.14 -21.94
N LEU A 36 -51.37 25.90 -21.74
CA LEU A 36 -52.25 24.73 -21.64
C LEU A 36 -52.15 24.15 -20.23
N THR A 37 -53.31 23.89 -19.64
CA THR A 37 -53.49 23.24 -18.34
C THR A 37 -52.77 21.88 -18.27
N PRO A 38 -52.28 21.45 -17.08
CA PRO A 38 -51.50 20.23 -16.97
C PRO A 38 -52.38 19.00 -17.24
N PRO A 39 -52.00 18.08 -18.13
CA PRO A 39 -52.64 16.78 -18.19
C PRO A 39 -52.11 15.92 -17.04
N THR A 40 -53.03 15.22 -16.38
CA THR A 40 -52.75 14.16 -15.42
C THR A 40 -51.88 13.07 -16.08
N THR A 41 -50.90 12.55 -15.33
CA THR A 41 -49.84 11.60 -15.73
C THR A 41 -50.32 10.38 -16.52
N SER A 42 -51.61 10.03 -16.48
CA SER A 42 -52.18 8.89 -17.23
C SER A 42 -52.15 9.09 -18.75
N LYS A 43 -52.42 10.31 -19.24
CA LYS A 43 -52.55 10.57 -20.70
C LYS A 43 -51.23 10.45 -21.47
N ILE A 44 -50.09 10.59 -20.80
CA ILE A 44 -48.76 10.49 -21.44
C ILE A 44 -48.34 9.02 -21.55
N ILE A 45 -48.65 8.21 -20.54
CA ILE A 45 -48.42 6.76 -20.56
C ILE A 45 -49.29 6.11 -21.63
N ASP A 46 -50.50 6.62 -21.87
CA ASP A 46 -51.42 6.09 -22.88
C ASP A 46 -50.87 6.17 -24.32
N ASN A 47 -50.00 7.13 -24.62
CA ASN A 47 -49.40 7.35 -25.94
C ASN A 47 -48.07 6.62 -26.19
N LEU A 48 -47.57 5.82 -25.24
CA LEU A 48 -46.36 4.99 -25.41
C LEU A 48 -46.68 3.66 -26.12
N GLU A 49 -45.69 3.10 -26.83
CA GLU A 49 -45.81 1.75 -27.39
C GLU A 49 -46.01 0.71 -26.28
N SER A 50 -46.83 -0.32 -26.53
CA SER A 50 -47.17 -1.38 -25.58
C SER A 50 -45.93 -2.04 -24.94
N SER A 51 -44.88 -2.28 -25.72
CA SER A 51 -43.60 -2.82 -25.24
C SER A 51 -42.94 -1.95 -24.16
N THR A 52 -43.00 -0.63 -24.32
CA THR A 52 -42.44 0.33 -23.36
C THR A 52 -43.26 0.41 -22.08
N LYS A 53 -44.60 0.35 -22.19
CA LYS A 53 -45.49 0.30 -21.01
C LYS A 53 -45.24 -0.95 -20.16
N ASN A 54 -45.09 -2.10 -20.82
CA ASN A 54 -44.82 -3.36 -20.12
C ASN A 54 -43.49 -3.31 -19.36
N LYS A 55 -42.42 -2.79 -19.97
CA LYS A 55 -41.12 -2.62 -19.30
C LYS A 55 -41.20 -1.67 -18.10
N ILE A 56 -41.95 -0.57 -18.20
CA ILE A 56 -42.18 0.34 -17.08
C ILE A 56 -42.94 -0.37 -15.96
N ALA A 57 -44.00 -1.11 -16.29
CA ALA A 57 -44.79 -1.85 -15.32
C ALA A 57 -43.97 -2.95 -14.61
N GLU A 58 -43.12 -3.67 -15.34
CA GLU A 58 -42.19 -4.67 -14.79
C GLU A 58 -41.21 -4.03 -13.80
N LYS A 59 -40.58 -2.91 -14.16
CA LYS A 59 -39.64 -2.21 -13.27
C LYS A 59 -40.36 -1.61 -12.04
N GLN A 60 -41.60 -1.12 -12.18
CA GLN A 60 -42.42 -0.66 -11.05
C GLN A 60 -42.78 -1.80 -10.08
N GLN A 61 -43.14 -2.98 -10.60
CA GLN A 61 -43.37 -4.17 -9.76
C GLN A 61 -42.10 -4.59 -9.02
N LEU A 62 -40.95 -4.53 -9.69
CA LEU A 62 -39.65 -4.85 -9.13
C LEU A 62 -39.23 -3.89 -8.01
N ILE A 63 -39.47 -2.58 -8.18
CA ILE A 63 -39.27 -1.55 -7.14
C ILE A 63 -40.18 -1.82 -5.94
N LYS A 64 -41.46 -2.15 -6.18
CA LYS A 64 -42.40 -2.49 -5.11
C LYS A 64 -41.94 -3.72 -4.32
N LYS A 65 -41.45 -4.76 -5.00
CA LYS A 65 -40.88 -5.94 -4.36
C LYS A 65 -39.64 -5.60 -3.52
N LEU A 66 -38.77 -4.71 -4.01
CA LEU A 66 -37.62 -4.22 -3.26
C LEU A 66 -38.02 -3.45 -1.99
N GLU A 67 -39.05 -2.60 -2.08
CA GLU A 67 -39.60 -1.89 -0.91
C GLU A 67 -40.15 -2.87 0.12
N GLU A 68 -40.89 -3.90 -0.32
CA GLU A 68 -41.42 -4.95 0.55
C GLU A 68 -40.27 -5.73 1.24
N ASP A 69 -39.27 -6.17 0.47
CA ASP A 69 -38.07 -6.84 1.00
C ASP A 69 -37.33 -5.96 2.02
N PHE A 70 -37.19 -4.66 1.74
CA PHE A 70 -36.56 -3.71 2.64
C PHE A 70 -37.38 -3.52 3.93
N MET A 71 -38.70 -3.42 3.84
CA MET A 71 -39.56 -3.26 5.02
C MET A 71 -39.55 -4.51 5.90
N ILE A 72 -39.50 -5.71 5.30
CA ILE A 72 -39.30 -6.97 6.03
C ILE A 72 -37.94 -6.96 6.74
N LEU A 73 -36.88 -6.56 6.02
CA LEU A 73 -35.53 -6.48 6.55
C LEU A 73 -35.42 -5.49 7.73
N LYS A 74 -36.04 -4.31 7.59
CA LYS A 74 -36.10 -3.28 8.64
C LYS A 74 -36.88 -3.75 9.86
N LYS A 75 -38.04 -4.37 9.66
CA LYS A 75 -38.83 -4.94 10.76
C LYS A 75 -38.05 -6.04 11.50
N ASN A 76 -37.38 -6.92 10.76
CA ASN A 76 -36.53 -7.96 11.34
C ASN A 76 -35.33 -7.36 12.09
N PHE A 77 -34.75 -6.27 11.58
CA PHE A 77 -33.68 -5.54 12.25
C PHE A 77 -34.18 -4.86 13.54
N GLU A 78 -35.36 -4.23 13.54
CA GLU A 78 -35.97 -3.61 14.72
C GLU A 78 -36.30 -4.63 15.81
N ILE A 79 -36.87 -5.80 15.45
CA ILE A 79 -37.10 -6.91 16.37
C ILE A 79 -35.75 -7.33 17.00
N LYS A 80 -34.72 -7.55 16.17
CA LYS A 80 -33.39 -7.96 16.63
C LYS A 80 -32.66 -6.92 17.46
N LYS A 81 -32.80 -5.63 17.14
CA LYS A 81 -32.24 -4.52 17.91
C LYS A 81 -32.83 -4.50 19.31
N ASN A 82 -34.14 -4.69 19.43
CA ASN A 82 -34.84 -4.77 20.70
C ASN A 82 -34.43 -6.02 21.51
N ASP A 83 -34.16 -7.14 20.86
CA ASP A 83 -33.64 -8.36 21.51
C ASP A 83 -32.16 -8.20 21.94
N SER A 84 -31.34 -7.49 21.15
CA SER A 84 -29.90 -7.29 21.37
C SER A 84 -29.55 -6.24 22.43
N ASN A 85 -30.48 -5.35 22.82
CA ASN A 85 -30.26 -4.36 23.88
C ASN A 85 -29.97 -5.00 25.26
N LYS A 86 -29.97 -6.34 25.37
CA LYS A 86 -29.46 -7.11 26.50
C LYS A 86 -27.95 -7.41 26.45
N TYR A 87 -27.26 -7.24 25.32
CA TYR A 87 -25.85 -7.58 25.13
C TYR A 87 -25.05 -6.33 24.68
N TYR A 88 -24.12 -5.89 25.53
CA TYR A 88 -23.48 -4.57 25.47
C TYR A 88 -22.53 -4.34 24.28
N ASP A 89 -22.09 -5.39 23.58
CA ASP A 89 -21.01 -5.32 22.58
C ASP A 89 -21.52 -5.25 21.12
N SER A 90 -22.78 -5.64 20.85
CA SER A 90 -23.37 -5.58 19.51
C SER A 90 -23.85 -4.17 19.11
N THR A 91 -23.83 -3.21 20.04
CA THR A 91 -24.47 -1.89 19.87
C THR A 91 -23.79 -1.03 18.79
N ASN A 92 -22.46 -1.11 18.64
CA ASN A 92 -21.73 -0.33 17.63
C ASN A 92 -21.92 -0.91 16.22
N GLU A 93 -21.78 -2.24 16.06
CA GLU A 93 -21.99 -2.89 14.77
C GLU A 93 -23.43 -2.73 14.27
N LEU A 94 -24.43 -2.83 15.16
CA LEU A 94 -25.83 -2.60 14.83
C LEU A 94 -26.12 -1.15 14.46
N GLN A 95 -25.46 -0.17 15.08
CA GLN A 95 -25.58 1.25 14.71
C GLN A 95 -24.98 1.54 13.33
N TYR A 96 -23.82 0.96 13.01
CA TYR A 96 -23.25 1.04 11.65
C TYR A 96 -24.18 0.37 10.63
N LEU A 97 -24.73 -0.81 10.98
CA LEU A 97 -25.68 -1.51 10.13
C LEU A 97 -26.97 -0.69 9.89
N GLU A 98 -27.49 -0.04 10.92
CA GLU A 98 -28.66 0.84 10.85
C GLU A 98 -28.39 2.09 10.00
N SER A 99 -27.20 2.67 10.15
CA SER A 99 -26.74 3.79 9.31
C SER A 99 -26.64 3.38 7.84
N ASP A 100 -26.02 2.22 7.55
CA ASP A 100 -25.91 1.68 6.19
C ASP A 100 -27.29 1.36 5.61
N LEU A 101 -28.20 0.80 6.41
CA LEU A 101 -29.57 0.47 6.01
C LEU A 101 -30.39 1.73 5.70
N ASN A 102 -30.26 2.76 6.52
CA ASN A 102 -30.92 4.05 6.32
C ASN A 102 -30.32 4.82 5.14
N MET A 103 -28.99 4.78 4.95
CA MET A 103 -28.33 5.37 3.79
C MET A 103 -28.79 4.66 2.51
N PHE A 104 -28.85 3.33 2.52
CA PHE A 104 -29.31 2.53 1.40
C PHE A 104 -30.75 2.89 1.00
N TYR A 105 -31.65 3.03 1.97
CA TYR A 105 -33.03 3.42 1.72
C TYR A 105 -33.18 4.85 1.22
N ASN A 106 -32.55 5.79 1.92
CA ASN A 106 -32.77 7.22 1.70
C ASN A 106 -32.08 7.75 0.46
N TYR A 107 -30.96 7.15 0.05
CA TYR A 107 -30.26 7.55 -1.18
C TYR A 107 -30.69 6.66 -2.34
N TYR A 108 -30.48 5.35 -2.28
CA TYR A 108 -30.63 4.53 -3.48
C TYR A 108 -32.08 4.20 -3.83
N LEU A 109 -32.88 3.73 -2.87
CA LEU A 109 -34.28 3.36 -3.12
C LEU A 109 -35.15 4.59 -3.42
N LYS A 110 -34.92 5.70 -2.70
CA LYS A 110 -35.62 6.96 -2.91
C LYS A 110 -35.25 7.60 -4.25
N ASP A 111 -33.97 7.69 -4.60
CA ASP A 111 -33.56 8.26 -5.89
C ASP A 111 -34.03 7.39 -7.06
N LEU A 112 -34.05 6.06 -6.92
CA LEU A 112 -34.63 5.16 -7.93
C LEU A 112 -36.13 5.48 -8.10
N LYS A 113 -36.86 5.58 -6.99
CA LYS A 113 -38.30 5.90 -7.01
C LYS A 113 -38.55 7.24 -7.68
N ASP A 114 -37.80 8.28 -7.31
CA ASP A 114 -37.91 9.62 -7.88
C ASP A 114 -37.51 9.64 -9.37
N SER A 115 -36.58 8.78 -9.79
CA SER A 115 -36.17 8.62 -11.20
C SER A 115 -37.21 7.88 -12.06
N PHE A 116 -37.98 6.96 -11.46
CA PHE A 116 -39.08 6.25 -12.13
C PHE A 116 -40.45 6.93 -11.97
N THR A 117 -40.55 7.93 -11.11
CA THR A 117 -41.69 8.85 -11.06
C THR A 117 -41.45 9.92 -12.11
N PHE A 118 -42.14 9.86 -13.25
CA PHE A 118 -41.96 10.78 -14.37
C PHE A 118 -41.81 12.23 -13.85
N PRO A 119 -40.64 12.89 -14.01
CA PRO A 119 -40.38 14.09 -13.22
C PRO A 119 -41.40 15.18 -13.55
N LYS A 120 -42.01 15.77 -12.50
CA LYS A 120 -42.93 16.93 -12.63
C LYS A 120 -42.33 18.08 -13.46
N ILE A 121 -41.01 18.14 -13.54
CA ILE A 121 -40.19 19.07 -14.35
C ILE A 121 -40.40 18.93 -15.87
N PHE A 122 -41.03 17.85 -16.34
CA PHE A 122 -41.34 17.64 -17.75
C PHE A 122 -42.75 18.03 -18.17
N ASN A 123 -43.57 18.54 -17.23
CA ASN A 123 -44.84 19.17 -17.58
C ASN A 123 -44.56 20.44 -18.39
N GLY A 124 -44.72 20.34 -19.72
CA GLY A 124 -44.57 21.44 -20.66
C GLY A 124 -43.42 21.29 -21.67
N ILE A 125 -42.55 20.27 -21.55
CA ILE A 125 -41.51 20.00 -22.54
C ILE A 125 -41.97 18.84 -23.42
N ASN A 126 -42.06 19.07 -24.73
CA ASN A 126 -42.40 18.05 -25.73
C ASN A 126 -41.20 17.09 -25.87
N ILE A 127 -41.07 16.13 -24.95
CA ILE A 127 -39.99 15.14 -25.00
C ILE A 127 -40.26 14.22 -26.18
N THR A 128 -39.32 14.17 -27.13
CA THR A 128 -39.41 13.25 -28.27
C THR A 128 -39.35 11.79 -27.78
N LYS A 129 -40.17 10.92 -28.39
CA LYS A 129 -40.22 9.46 -28.17
C LYS A 129 -38.81 8.84 -28.04
N TYR A 130 -37.87 9.28 -28.88
CA TYR A 130 -36.47 8.86 -28.85
C TYR A 130 -35.73 9.12 -27.54
N ARG A 131 -36.01 10.24 -26.85
CA ARG A 131 -35.31 10.62 -25.61
C ARG A 131 -35.85 9.86 -24.40
N ILE A 132 -37.14 9.50 -24.41
CA ILE A 132 -37.76 8.57 -23.44
C ILE A 132 -37.19 7.16 -23.67
N GLU A 133 -37.13 6.72 -24.94
CA GLU A 133 -36.51 5.43 -25.28
C GLU A 133 -35.03 5.36 -24.92
N ASP A 134 -34.26 6.43 -25.05
CA ASP A 134 -32.81 6.45 -24.71
C ASP A 134 -32.58 6.41 -23.18
N ILE A 135 -33.46 7.04 -22.38
CA ILE A 135 -33.45 6.93 -20.92
C ILE A 135 -33.85 5.51 -20.46
N ILE A 136 -34.77 4.85 -21.18
CA ILE A 136 -35.22 3.48 -20.88
C ILE A 136 -34.26 2.40 -21.43
N LYS A 137 -33.60 2.65 -22.58
CA LYS A 137 -32.66 1.72 -23.24
C LYS A 137 -31.24 1.80 -22.68
N LYS A 138 -30.83 2.90 -22.04
CA LYS A 138 -29.51 2.93 -21.40
C LYS A 138 -29.50 1.96 -20.23
N ASN A 139 -28.58 1.00 -20.31
CA ASN A 139 -28.11 0.06 -19.26
C ASN A 139 -27.75 0.69 -17.91
N TYR A 140 -27.97 1.99 -17.73
CA TYR A 140 -27.69 2.76 -16.52
C TYR A 140 -28.46 2.19 -15.32
N TYR A 141 -29.73 1.85 -15.49
CA TYR A 141 -30.56 1.37 -14.37
C TYR A 141 -30.48 -0.14 -14.12
N GLU A 142 -30.10 -0.96 -15.10
CA GLU A 142 -29.92 -2.40 -14.86
C GLU A 142 -28.65 -2.69 -14.07
N ASN A 143 -27.56 -1.99 -14.35
CA ASN A 143 -26.34 -2.09 -13.56
C ASN A 143 -26.56 -1.58 -12.13
N GLU A 144 -27.22 -0.44 -11.94
CA GLU A 144 -27.55 0.07 -10.60
C GLU A 144 -28.49 -0.89 -9.84
N PHE A 145 -29.51 -1.45 -10.52
CA PHE A 145 -30.42 -2.41 -9.90
C PHE A 145 -29.71 -3.71 -9.48
N ASN A 146 -28.82 -4.25 -10.31
CA ASN A 146 -28.05 -5.44 -9.98
C ASN A 146 -27.09 -5.19 -8.81
N GLN A 147 -26.41 -4.04 -8.79
CA GLN A 147 -25.56 -3.64 -7.64
C GLN A 147 -26.38 -3.49 -6.34
N ILE A 148 -27.60 -2.98 -6.43
CA ILE A 148 -28.53 -2.86 -5.29
C ILE A 148 -28.95 -4.25 -4.78
N GLN A 149 -29.26 -5.20 -5.68
CA GLN A 149 -29.56 -6.60 -5.31
C GLN A 149 -28.37 -7.30 -4.65
N GLU A 150 -27.16 -7.13 -5.18
CA GLU A 150 -25.93 -7.66 -4.57
C GLU A 150 -25.72 -7.10 -3.17
N LYS A 151 -25.89 -5.78 -2.99
CA LYS A 151 -25.80 -5.12 -1.68
C LYS A 151 -26.86 -5.65 -0.69
N ILE A 152 -28.12 -5.81 -1.11
CA ILE A 152 -29.18 -6.40 -0.27
C ILE A 152 -28.84 -7.83 0.11
N THR A 153 -28.30 -8.61 -0.82
CA THR A 153 -27.93 -10.02 -0.58
C THR A 153 -26.78 -10.11 0.41
N ALA A 154 -25.73 -9.30 0.22
CA ALA A 154 -24.61 -9.17 1.16
C ALA A 154 -25.09 -8.72 2.55
N PHE A 155 -26.07 -7.82 2.60
CA PHE A 155 -26.64 -7.33 3.85
C PHE A 155 -27.51 -8.38 4.57
N LYS A 156 -28.35 -9.13 3.84
CA LYS A 156 -29.09 -10.28 4.38
C LYS A 156 -28.13 -11.33 4.98
N TYR A 157 -26.99 -11.55 4.32
CA TYR A 157 -25.93 -12.42 4.81
C TYR A 157 -25.29 -11.87 6.10
N LYS A 158 -24.92 -10.58 6.16
CA LYS A 158 -24.41 -9.93 7.37
C LYS A 158 -25.39 -10.02 8.55
N ILE A 159 -26.68 -9.74 8.35
CA ILE A 159 -27.71 -9.90 9.39
C ILE A 159 -27.80 -11.34 9.91
N LYS A 160 -27.60 -12.33 9.04
CA LYS A 160 -27.65 -13.76 9.42
C LYS A 160 -26.44 -14.14 10.28
N GLN A 161 -25.29 -13.51 10.07
CA GLN A 161 -24.08 -13.73 10.88
C GLN A 161 -24.12 -13.09 12.27
N ILE A 162 -25.00 -12.10 12.49
CA ILE A 162 -25.13 -11.40 13.79
C ILE A 162 -25.96 -12.21 14.81
N ILE A 163 -26.77 -13.17 14.36
CA ILE A 163 -27.56 -14.00 15.28
C ILE A 163 -26.69 -15.16 15.78
N PRO A 164 -26.57 -15.33 17.10
CA PRO A 164 -25.92 -16.52 17.63
C PRO A 164 -26.68 -17.79 17.22
N LYS A 165 -25.96 -18.76 16.67
CA LYS A 165 -26.55 -19.98 16.11
C LYS A 165 -26.92 -20.99 17.20
N PHE A 166 -26.25 -20.95 18.34
CA PHE A 166 -26.41 -21.91 19.43
C PHE A 166 -26.56 -21.21 20.78
N LYS A 167 -27.48 -21.71 21.62
CA LYS A 167 -27.60 -21.32 23.03
C LYS A 167 -26.80 -22.29 23.88
N ILE A 168 -25.83 -21.79 24.64
CA ILE A 168 -24.92 -22.63 25.44
C ILE A 168 -24.65 -22.01 26.82
N THR A 169 -23.96 -22.75 27.70
CA THR A 169 -23.46 -22.25 28.99
C THR A 169 -22.06 -21.65 28.84
N GLN A 170 -21.62 -20.86 29.82
CA GLN A 170 -20.27 -20.31 29.88
C GLN A 170 -19.19 -21.41 29.90
N ASP A 171 -19.39 -22.46 30.69
CA ASP A 171 -18.49 -23.62 30.76
C ASP A 171 -18.29 -24.31 29.40
N HIS A 172 -19.35 -24.40 28.60
CA HIS A 172 -19.28 -24.96 27.26
C HIS A 172 -18.49 -24.05 26.33
N TYR A 173 -18.77 -22.75 26.37
CA TYR A 173 -18.05 -21.74 25.59
C TYR A 173 -16.54 -21.77 25.88
N ASP A 174 -16.16 -21.81 27.16
CA ASP A 174 -14.76 -21.80 27.57
C ASP A 174 -14.01 -23.06 27.11
N LYS A 175 -14.65 -24.24 27.12
CA LYS A 175 -14.06 -25.46 26.54
C LYS A 175 -13.85 -25.35 25.03
N VAL A 176 -14.85 -24.85 24.29
CA VAL A 176 -14.72 -24.65 22.84
C VAL A 176 -13.64 -23.61 22.54
N LYS A 177 -13.57 -22.53 23.30
CA LYS A 177 -12.53 -21.50 23.22
C LYS A 177 -11.14 -22.09 23.44
N VAL A 178 -10.96 -22.91 24.48
CA VAL A 178 -9.70 -23.62 24.74
C VAL A 178 -9.33 -24.53 23.58
N TYR A 179 -10.29 -25.29 23.02
CA TYR A 179 -10.04 -26.10 21.84
C TYR A 179 -9.57 -25.24 20.66
N ILE A 180 -10.33 -24.21 20.26
CA ILE A 180 -10.00 -23.35 19.09
C ILE A 180 -8.63 -22.70 19.24
N THR A 181 -8.29 -22.21 20.43
CA THR A 181 -7.02 -21.52 20.69
C THR A 181 -5.84 -22.47 20.95
N SER A 182 -6.09 -23.77 21.10
CA SER A 182 -5.03 -24.78 21.29
C SER A 182 -4.14 -24.92 20.06
N LYS A 183 -2.85 -25.13 20.30
CA LYS A 183 -1.88 -25.51 19.26
C LYS A 183 -2.04 -26.96 18.78
N THR A 184 -2.79 -27.79 19.50
CA THR A 184 -2.98 -29.22 19.20
C THR A 184 -4.40 -29.52 18.72
N ASP A 185 -4.54 -30.48 17.81
CA ASP A 185 -5.82 -31.02 17.33
C ASP A 185 -6.48 -32.02 18.28
N ASP A 186 -6.26 -31.84 19.59
CA ASP A 186 -6.82 -32.71 20.60
C ASP A 186 -8.33 -32.47 20.75
N LYS A 187 -9.11 -33.32 20.08
CA LYS A 187 -10.58 -33.30 20.15
C LYS A 187 -11.12 -33.63 21.53
N SER A 188 -10.31 -34.13 22.46
CA SER A 188 -10.73 -34.34 23.85
C SER A 188 -10.97 -33.03 24.60
N LEU A 189 -10.47 -31.90 24.08
CA LEU A 189 -10.72 -30.55 24.60
C LEU A 189 -12.13 -30.03 24.30
N LEU A 190 -12.86 -30.66 23.36
CA LEU A 190 -14.23 -30.29 23.05
C LEU A 190 -15.20 -30.78 24.14
N PRO A 191 -16.29 -30.03 24.39
CA PRO A 191 -17.42 -30.52 25.18
C PRO A 191 -17.94 -31.88 24.68
N LYS A 192 -18.36 -32.74 25.61
CA LYS A 192 -18.88 -34.09 25.30
C LYS A 192 -20.19 -34.05 24.52
N GLU A 193 -21.00 -33.02 24.73
CA GLU A 193 -22.31 -32.83 24.09
C GLU A 193 -22.20 -31.65 23.12
N ILE A 194 -21.84 -31.93 21.87
CA ILE A 194 -21.83 -30.96 20.77
C ILE A 194 -22.70 -31.51 19.64
N SER A 195 -23.58 -30.66 19.10
CA SER A 195 -24.39 -31.01 17.94
C SER A 195 -23.51 -31.14 16.67
N PRO A 196 -23.91 -31.97 15.68
CA PRO A 196 -23.18 -32.07 14.42
C PRO A 196 -23.00 -30.72 13.71
N GLU A 197 -24.01 -29.86 13.73
CA GLU A 197 -24.00 -28.54 13.11
C GLU A 197 -23.03 -27.58 13.81
N GLU A 198 -23.04 -27.57 15.14
CA GLU A 198 -22.12 -26.75 15.94
C GLU A 198 -20.66 -27.17 15.71
N LYS A 199 -20.42 -28.48 15.62
CA LYS A 199 -19.09 -29.02 15.33
C LYS A 199 -18.54 -28.53 14.00
N ILE A 200 -19.36 -28.47 12.95
CA ILE A 200 -18.96 -27.99 11.63
C ILE A 200 -18.50 -26.53 11.71
N GLU A 201 -19.26 -25.68 12.42
CA GLU A 201 -18.93 -24.26 12.58
C GLU A 201 -17.66 -24.07 13.42
N ILE A 202 -17.50 -24.82 14.52
CA ILE A 202 -16.27 -24.82 15.33
C ILE A 202 -15.06 -25.24 14.47
N ASP A 203 -15.19 -26.30 13.68
CA ASP A 203 -14.11 -26.80 12.83
C ASP A 203 -13.73 -25.79 11.74
N GLN A 204 -14.69 -25.02 11.20
CA GLN A 204 -14.42 -23.91 10.27
C GLN A 204 -13.62 -22.79 10.93
N ILE A 205 -14.04 -22.33 12.12
CA ILE A 205 -13.32 -21.30 12.89
C ILE A 205 -11.90 -21.77 13.23
N ARG A 206 -11.76 -23.04 13.62
CA ARG A 206 -10.46 -23.66 13.92
C ARG A 206 -9.55 -23.69 12.70
N GLU A 207 -10.07 -24.07 11.53
CA GLU A 207 -9.27 -24.15 10.31
C GLU A 207 -8.79 -22.76 9.86
N MET A 208 -9.64 -21.73 9.97
CA MET A 208 -9.23 -20.34 9.77
C MET A 208 -8.10 -19.94 10.73
N TRP A 209 -8.21 -20.30 12.01
CA TRP A 209 -7.17 -19.98 12.99
C TRP A 209 -5.84 -20.69 12.72
N LYS A 210 -5.88 -21.95 12.28
CA LYS A 210 -4.67 -22.68 11.88
C LYS A 210 -3.95 -22.00 10.72
N GLN A 211 -4.69 -21.60 9.69
CA GLN A 211 -4.11 -20.87 8.55
C GLN A 211 -3.45 -19.58 9.02
N TYR A 212 -4.14 -18.84 9.90
CA TYR A 212 -3.61 -17.64 10.50
C TYR A 212 -2.30 -17.88 11.29
N LEU A 213 -2.27 -18.88 12.18
CA LEU A 213 -1.06 -19.25 12.92
C LEU A 213 0.09 -19.66 11.99
N ASN A 214 -0.22 -20.33 10.88
CA ASN A 214 0.79 -20.68 9.88
C ASN A 214 1.42 -19.44 9.23
N PHE A 215 0.60 -18.43 8.88
CA PHE A 215 1.12 -17.15 8.39
C PHE A 215 2.01 -16.46 9.43
N GLN A 216 1.56 -16.37 10.68
CA GLN A 216 2.38 -15.77 11.75
C GLN A 216 3.72 -16.51 11.94
N ASN A 217 3.73 -17.84 11.90
CA ASN A 217 4.95 -18.61 12.02
C ASN A 217 5.90 -18.37 10.83
N GLN A 218 5.35 -18.18 9.62
CA GLN A 218 6.15 -17.84 8.43
C GLN A 218 6.75 -16.45 8.55
N ASP A 219 5.95 -15.46 8.98
CA ASP A 219 6.41 -14.09 9.17
C ASP A 219 7.50 -14.02 10.24
N GLN A 220 7.31 -14.70 11.38
CA GLN A 220 8.34 -14.81 12.42
C GLN A 220 9.63 -15.43 11.88
N ALA A 221 9.54 -16.54 11.14
CA ALA A 221 10.72 -17.17 10.55
C ALA A 221 11.43 -16.25 9.54
N ASN A 222 10.67 -15.45 8.78
CA ASN A 222 11.24 -14.46 7.87
C ASN A 222 11.92 -13.31 8.62
N ILE A 223 11.31 -12.82 9.71
CA ILE A 223 11.89 -11.80 10.59
C ILE A 223 13.22 -12.29 11.15
N ASP A 224 13.25 -13.50 11.71
CA ASP A 224 14.45 -14.11 12.28
C ASP A 224 15.56 -14.24 11.22
N LYS A 225 15.20 -14.69 10.00
CA LYS A 225 16.12 -14.79 8.88
C LYS A 225 16.73 -13.44 8.49
N TYR A 226 15.91 -12.39 8.34
CA TYR A 226 16.44 -11.06 7.99
C TYR A 226 17.22 -10.42 9.12
N GLN A 227 16.92 -10.77 10.38
CA GLN A 227 17.75 -10.38 11.52
C GLN A 227 19.15 -10.99 11.42
N GLU A 228 19.24 -12.29 11.13
CA GLU A 228 20.53 -12.96 10.91
C GLU A 228 21.31 -12.35 9.73
N GLU A 229 20.63 -12.02 8.63
CA GLU A 229 21.26 -11.28 7.51
C GLU A 229 21.80 -9.91 7.96
N CYS A 230 21.02 -9.16 8.76
CA CYS A 230 21.46 -7.87 9.30
C CYS A 230 22.69 -8.00 10.20
N ASP A 231 22.74 -9.01 11.07
CA ASP A 231 23.86 -9.27 11.97
C ASP A 231 25.13 -9.63 11.17
N ASN A 232 24.97 -10.48 10.15
CA ASN A 232 26.06 -10.83 9.23
C ASN A 232 26.61 -9.61 8.47
N PHE A 233 25.75 -8.71 7.98
CA PHE A 233 26.21 -7.49 7.31
C PHE A 233 26.90 -6.52 8.28
N HIS A 234 26.42 -6.40 9.52
CA HIS A 234 27.13 -5.62 10.55
C HIS A 234 28.54 -6.14 10.81
N LEU A 235 28.70 -7.47 10.93
CA LEU A 235 30.02 -8.07 11.12
C LEU A 235 30.96 -7.74 9.96
N LYS A 236 30.51 -7.87 8.72
CA LYS A 236 31.33 -7.55 7.54
C LYS A 236 31.71 -6.08 7.46
N ILE A 237 30.78 -5.18 7.78
CA ILE A 237 31.07 -3.73 7.85
C ILE A 237 32.12 -3.46 8.93
N GLN A 238 32.02 -4.12 10.09
CA GLN A 238 32.98 -3.95 11.18
C GLN A 238 34.37 -4.47 10.79
N GLU A 239 34.46 -5.66 10.19
CA GLU A 239 35.71 -6.22 9.68
C GLU A 239 36.41 -5.30 8.67
N ILE A 240 35.64 -4.59 7.84
CA ILE A 240 36.18 -3.59 6.91
C ILE A 240 36.66 -2.36 7.67
N LYS A 241 35.86 -1.85 8.62
CA LYS A 241 36.22 -0.69 9.45
C LYS A 241 37.52 -0.90 10.23
N ASP A 242 37.74 -2.11 10.72
CA ASP A 242 38.95 -2.46 11.47
C ASP A 242 40.23 -2.46 10.60
N LYS A 243 40.10 -2.60 9.26
CA LYS A 243 41.23 -2.59 8.33
C LYS A 243 41.70 -1.18 7.95
N PHE A 244 40.82 -0.18 7.94
CA PHE A 244 41.17 1.19 7.51
C PHE A 244 42.33 1.80 8.31
N PRO A 245 42.34 1.78 9.66
CA PRO A 245 43.41 2.42 10.43
C PRO A 245 44.81 1.88 10.09
N SER A 246 44.93 0.58 9.85
CA SER A 246 46.20 -0.04 9.48
C SER A 246 46.68 0.40 8.09
N LEU A 247 45.76 0.53 7.13
CA LEU A 247 46.09 0.96 5.77
C LEU A 247 46.40 2.46 5.72
N GLU A 248 45.65 3.29 6.44
CA GLU A 248 45.92 4.72 6.59
C GLU A 248 47.28 4.97 7.24
N SER A 249 47.61 4.24 8.31
CA SER A 249 48.93 4.31 8.96
C SER A 249 50.04 3.89 7.98
N THR A 250 49.83 2.81 7.23
CA THR A 250 50.81 2.35 6.22
C THR A 250 51.02 3.42 5.15
N ASN A 251 49.95 4.04 4.67
CA ASN A 251 50.03 5.09 3.65
C ASN A 251 50.76 6.33 4.16
N PHE A 252 50.47 6.74 5.41
CA PHE A 252 51.15 7.83 6.08
C PHE A 252 52.66 7.59 6.22
N ASP A 253 53.06 6.39 6.65
CA ASP A 253 54.47 6.02 6.78
C ASP A 253 55.20 6.01 5.42
N LEU A 254 54.54 5.54 4.37
CA LEU A 254 55.09 5.56 3.01
C LEU A 254 55.24 7.00 2.49
N GLN A 255 54.28 7.88 2.79
CA GLN A 255 54.35 9.29 2.41
C GLN A 255 55.53 10.00 3.09
N GLN A 256 55.77 9.73 4.38
CA GLN A 256 56.97 10.24 5.07
C GLN A 256 58.26 9.77 4.40
N LYS A 257 58.33 8.50 3.98
CA LYS A 257 59.50 7.98 3.26
C LYS A 257 59.71 8.69 1.92
N ILE A 258 58.64 9.03 1.18
CA ILE A 258 58.75 9.81 -0.05
C ILE A 258 59.35 11.19 0.24
N ASP A 259 58.86 11.87 1.27
CA ASP A 259 59.32 13.22 1.63
C ASP A 259 60.80 13.20 2.04
N ASP A 260 61.21 12.20 2.82
CA ASP A 260 62.60 11.97 3.19
C ASP A 260 63.51 11.71 1.98
N LYS A 261 63.06 10.88 1.03
CA LYS A 261 63.81 10.62 -0.22
C LYS A 261 63.89 11.89 -1.07
N GLN A 262 62.81 12.64 -1.18
CA GLN A 262 62.78 13.90 -1.92
C GLN A 262 63.74 14.93 -1.30
N LYS A 263 63.79 15.03 0.03
CA LYS A 263 64.75 15.90 0.73
C LYS A 263 66.20 15.50 0.43
N LYS A 264 66.52 14.20 0.45
CA LYS A 264 67.86 13.68 0.09
C LYS A 264 68.23 13.98 -1.36
N ILE A 265 67.29 13.84 -2.29
CA ILE A 265 67.47 14.19 -3.71
C ILE A 265 67.81 15.67 -3.84
N ASN A 266 67.04 16.55 -3.20
CA ASN A 266 67.26 17.99 -3.27
C ASN A 266 68.64 18.39 -2.74
N VAL A 267 69.07 17.84 -1.60
CA VAL A 267 70.42 18.08 -1.04
C VAL A 267 71.50 17.69 -2.05
N LYS A 268 71.42 16.49 -2.63
CA LYS A 268 72.41 16.03 -3.62
C LYS A 268 72.41 16.86 -4.90
N GLN A 269 71.25 17.34 -5.33
CA GLN A 269 71.15 18.23 -6.49
C GLN A 269 71.83 19.59 -6.22
N GLU A 270 71.74 20.13 -5.00
CA GLU A 270 72.48 21.33 -4.63
C GLU A 270 74.00 21.08 -4.60
N ASP A 271 74.45 19.96 -4.02
CA ASP A 271 75.87 19.58 -4.03
C ASP A 271 76.41 19.42 -5.46
N GLN A 272 75.61 18.82 -6.34
CA GLN A 272 75.97 18.60 -7.74
C GLN A 272 76.23 19.91 -8.50
N LYS A 273 75.52 21.00 -8.18
CA LYS A 273 75.73 22.32 -8.81
C LYS A 273 77.14 22.86 -8.60
N GLN A 274 77.82 22.47 -7.51
CA GLN A 274 79.19 22.91 -7.22
C GLN A 274 80.22 22.33 -8.21
N PHE A 275 79.88 21.23 -8.89
CA PHE A 275 80.75 20.57 -9.87
C PHE A 275 80.50 20.99 -11.32
N LYS A 276 79.67 22.03 -11.56
CA LYS A 276 79.41 22.57 -12.89
C LYS A 276 80.71 22.97 -13.62
N TYR A 277 80.75 22.73 -14.93
CA TYR A 277 81.91 22.93 -15.79
C TYR A 277 82.48 24.37 -15.74
N LEU A 278 83.81 24.48 -15.60
CA LEU A 278 84.55 25.75 -15.63
C LEU A 278 85.65 25.67 -16.73
N PRO A 279 85.60 26.50 -17.78
CA PRO A 279 86.44 26.34 -18.98
C PRO A 279 87.95 26.60 -18.80
N ASN A 280 88.37 27.22 -17.68
CA ASN A 280 89.76 27.68 -17.47
C ASN A 280 90.54 26.87 -16.42
N GLN A 281 90.19 25.58 -16.19
CA GLN A 281 90.87 24.73 -15.22
C GLN A 281 91.80 23.69 -15.88
N PRO A 282 92.90 23.28 -15.23
CA PRO A 282 93.74 22.15 -15.67
C PRO A 282 92.92 20.88 -15.91
N GLU A 283 93.33 20.05 -16.87
CA GLU A 283 92.62 18.85 -17.28
C GLU A 283 92.38 17.88 -16.11
N SER A 284 93.36 17.70 -15.22
CA SER A 284 93.22 16.88 -14.01
C SER A 284 92.07 17.33 -13.12
N ILE A 285 91.87 18.64 -12.95
CA ILE A 285 90.77 19.21 -12.16
C ILE A 285 89.44 18.99 -12.88
N ARG A 286 89.41 19.14 -14.22
CA ARG A 286 88.21 18.90 -15.02
C ARG A 286 87.75 17.44 -14.91
N THR A 287 88.67 16.48 -15.00
CA THR A 287 88.36 15.05 -14.86
C THR A 287 87.80 14.75 -13.48
N THR A 288 88.41 15.23 -12.40
CA THR A 288 87.91 15.01 -11.03
C THR A 288 86.50 15.59 -10.83
N ARG A 289 86.25 16.81 -11.31
CA ARG A 289 84.90 17.43 -11.20
C ARG A 289 83.86 16.65 -11.96
N LYS A 290 84.18 16.18 -13.18
CA LYS A 290 83.29 15.35 -13.98
C LYS A 290 82.96 14.05 -13.25
N ASN A 291 83.96 13.35 -12.73
CA ASN A 291 83.75 12.11 -11.99
C ASN A 291 82.85 12.33 -10.76
N ASN A 292 83.04 13.42 -10.02
CA ASN A 292 82.18 13.76 -8.88
C ASN A 292 80.74 14.08 -9.31
N TYR A 293 80.56 14.81 -10.42
CA TYR A 293 79.26 15.11 -10.99
C TYR A 293 78.52 13.82 -11.40
N ASP A 294 79.21 12.93 -12.13
CA ASP A 294 78.67 11.66 -12.61
C ASP A 294 78.32 10.73 -11.43
N SER A 295 79.15 10.70 -10.38
CA SER A 295 78.86 9.95 -9.15
C SER A 295 77.60 10.46 -8.44
N LEU A 296 77.46 11.79 -8.28
CA LEU A 296 76.26 12.39 -7.67
C LEU A 296 75.02 12.16 -8.54
N GLN A 297 75.16 12.20 -9.86
CA GLN A 297 74.08 11.91 -10.78
C GLN A 297 73.57 10.47 -10.60
N ALA A 298 74.47 9.50 -10.48
CA ALA A 298 74.12 8.10 -10.26
C ALA A 298 73.40 7.91 -8.91
N GLU A 299 73.85 8.57 -7.84
CA GLU A 299 73.19 8.53 -6.53
C GLU A 299 71.80 9.17 -6.55
N ILE A 300 71.64 10.30 -7.26
CA ILE A 300 70.33 10.93 -7.46
C ILE A 300 69.39 10.00 -8.21
N SER A 301 69.85 9.38 -9.30
CA SER A 301 69.05 8.42 -10.07
C SER A 301 68.61 7.23 -9.20
N LYS A 302 69.50 6.66 -8.39
CA LYS A 302 69.14 5.59 -7.45
C LYS A 302 68.06 6.02 -6.44
N LEU A 303 68.16 7.24 -5.88
CA LEU A 303 67.15 7.76 -4.95
C LEU A 303 65.80 8.03 -5.64
N GLN A 304 65.83 8.46 -6.92
CA GLN A 304 64.63 8.64 -7.72
C GLN A 304 63.93 7.30 -7.97
N ASP A 305 64.68 6.25 -8.29
CA ASP A 305 64.14 4.90 -8.47
C ASP A 305 63.51 4.37 -7.17
N GLU A 306 64.22 4.50 -6.04
CA GLU A 306 63.69 4.11 -4.72
C GLU A 306 62.43 4.91 -4.34
N ARG A 307 62.37 6.20 -4.66
CA ARG A 307 61.17 7.03 -4.45
C ARG A 307 60.00 6.56 -5.31
N ASN A 308 60.26 6.23 -6.58
CA ASN A 308 59.24 5.75 -7.51
C ASN A 308 58.67 4.40 -7.07
N GLU A 309 59.50 3.51 -6.54
CA GLU A 309 59.05 2.24 -5.96
C GLU A 309 58.10 2.45 -4.77
N ILE A 310 58.42 3.38 -3.88
CA ILE A 310 57.53 3.73 -2.75
C ILE A 310 56.21 4.33 -3.26
N MET A 311 56.25 5.16 -4.31
CA MET A 311 55.05 5.70 -4.95
C MET A 311 54.15 4.59 -5.52
N HIS A 312 54.75 3.53 -6.07
CA HIS A 312 54.01 2.36 -6.53
C HIS A 312 53.32 1.65 -5.36
N GLN A 313 54.00 1.48 -4.23
CA GLN A 313 53.41 0.89 -3.02
C GLN A 313 52.23 1.72 -2.48
N ILE A 314 52.36 3.06 -2.44
CA ILE A 314 51.25 3.97 -2.08
C ILE A 314 50.05 3.77 -3.01
N THR A 315 50.30 3.63 -4.31
CA THR A 315 49.24 3.38 -5.30
C THR A 315 48.51 2.07 -5.01
N GLN A 316 49.24 1.01 -4.65
CA GLN A 316 48.64 -0.28 -4.28
C GLN A 316 47.79 -0.18 -3.00
N VAL A 317 48.28 0.49 -1.97
CA VAL A 317 47.53 0.73 -0.72
C VAL A 317 46.27 1.55 -1.01
N SER A 318 46.37 2.58 -1.84
CA SER A 318 45.22 3.41 -2.22
C SER A 318 44.14 2.61 -2.95
N LEU A 319 44.53 1.67 -3.82
CA LEU A 319 43.60 0.75 -4.48
C LEU A 319 42.93 -0.18 -3.46
N GLN A 320 43.67 -0.68 -2.47
CA GLN A 320 43.09 -1.50 -1.39
C GLN A 320 42.05 -0.72 -0.58
N ILE A 321 42.35 0.53 -0.22
CA ILE A 321 41.41 1.42 0.48
C ILE A 321 40.15 1.64 -0.37
N ALA A 322 40.29 1.99 -1.65
CA ALA A 322 39.15 2.21 -2.54
C ALA A 322 38.25 0.97 -2.69
N ASN A 323 38.85 -0.23 -2.75
CA ASN A 323 38.09 -1.47 -2.79
C ASN A 323 37.32 -1.71 -1.48
N LEU A 324 37.94 -1.42 -0.32
CA LEU A 324 37.27 -1.54 0.98
C LEU A 324 36.12 -0.54 1.13
N GLU A 325 36.27 0.70 0.65
CA GLU A 325 35.20 1.70 0.65
C GLU A 325 34.00 1.25 -0.21
N ALA A 326 34.29 0.66 -1.38
CA ALA A 326 33.26 0.10 -2.25
C ALA A 326 32.54 -1.08 -1.58
N ASP A 327 33.27 -2.00 -0.95
CA ASP A 327 32.71 -3.12 -0.21
C ASP A 327 31.88 -2.66 0.99
N GLN A 328 32.37 -1.67 1.74
CA GLN A 328 31.63 -1.07 2.86
C GLN A 328 30.30 -0.51 2.36
N THR A 329 30.34 0.29 1.29
CA THR A 329 29.14 0.89 0.68
C THR A 329 28.16 -0.19 0.23
N MET A 330 28.65 -1.28 -0.36
CA MET A 330 27.81 -2.42 -0.76
C MET A 330 27.10 -3.04 0.45
N TYR A 331 27.84 -3.36 1.51
CA TYR A 331 27.26 -3.99 2.70
C TYR A 331 26.32 -3.07 3.47
N GLU A 332 26.60 -1.76 3.55
CA GLU A 332 25.69 -0.78 4.16
C GLU A 332 24.36 -0.70 3.40
N ASN A 333 24.41 -0.75 2.06
CA ASN A 333 23.20 -0.81 1.23
C ASN A 333 22.41 -2.11 1.43
N MET A 334 23.10 -3.25 1.51
CA MET A 334 22.45 -4.54 1.78
C MET A 334 21.80 -4.56 3.16
N LEU A 335 22.50 -4.06 4.18
CA LEU A 335 21.98 -3.91 5.54
C LEU A 335 20.74 -3.02 5.56
N SER A 336 20.77 -1.85 4.91
CA SER A 336 19.62 -0.96 4.84
C SER A 336 18.39 -1.63 4.22
N ARG A 337 18.58 -2.43 3.17
CA ARG A 337 17.48 -3.18 2.52
C ARG A 337 16.94 -4.28 3.44
N ALA A 338 17.82 -5.04 4.09
CA ALA A 338 17.43 -6.11 5.00
C ALA A 338 16.63 -5.57 6.19
N ILE A 339 17.08 -4.46 6.79
CA ILE A 339 16.35 -3.77 7.88
C ILE A 339 14.95 -3.36 7.42
N LYS A 340 14.83 -2.68 6.26
CA LYS A 340 13.53 -2.24 5.74
C LYS A 340 12.55 -3.39 5.52
N LEU A 341 13.06 -4.52 5.00
CA LEU A 341 12.23 -5.68 4.73
C LEU A 341 11.80 -6.37 6.03
N ARG A 342 12.73 -6.57 6.98
CA ARG A 342 12.42 -7.05 8.32
C ARG A 342 11.36 -6.19 9.00
N ASP A 343 11.54 -4.86 8.99
CA ASP A 343 10.62 -3.93 9.65
C ASP A 343 9.24 -3.92 9.00
N SER A 344 9.16 -4.08 7.68
CA SER A 344 7.88 -4.24 6.97
C SER A 344 7.15 -5.51 7.41
N ILE A 345 7.86 -6.63 7.47
CA ILE A 345 7.27 -7.92 7.89
C ILE A 345 6.89 -7.87 9.37
N GLN A 346 7.70 -7.24 10.22
CA GLN A 346 7.37 -7.03 11.64
C GLN A 346 6.09 -6.18 11.79
N CYS A 347 5.93 -5.14 10.96
CA CYS A 347 4.70 -4.35 10.96
C CYS A 347 3.48 -5.21 10.60
N ASP A 348 3.58 -6.03 9.55
CA ASP A 348 2.51 -6.95 9.14
C ASP A 348 2.23 -8.00 10.23
N TYR A 349 3.27 -8.51 10.90
CA TYR A 349 3.17 -9.44 12.03
C TYR A 349 2.47 -8.80 13.24
N ASP A 350 2.80 -7.56 13.57
CA ASP A 350 2.19 -6.82 14.68
C ASP A 350 0.73 -6.46 14.37
N GLU A 351 0.42 -6.09 13.13
CA GLU A 351 -0.96 -5.82 12.69
C GLU A 351 -1.83 -7.08 12.67
N THR A 352 -1.28 -8.19 12.22
CA THR A 352 -1.98 -9.48 12.26
C THR A 352 -2.17 -9.91 13.70
N SER A 353 -1.11 -9.94 14.53
CA SER A 353 -1.16 -10.39 15.94
C SER A 353 -2.12 -9.59 16.82
N THR A 354 -2.39 -8.34 16.47
CA THR A 354 -3.40 -7.50 17.15
C THR A 354 -4.85 -7.74 16.67
N ASN A 355 -5.10 -8.81 15.89
CA ASN A 355 -6.41 -9.23 15.35
C ASN A 355 -7.09 -8.24 14.38
N ARG A 356 -6.36 -7.26 13.82
CA ARG A 356 -6.98 -6.20 12.98
C ARG A 356 -7.36 -6.65 11.57
N LEU A 357 -6.57 -7.53 10.97
CA LEU A 357 -6.71 -7.89 9.55
C LEU A 357 -7.68 -9.05 9.28
N PHE A 358 -7.74 -10.05 10.17
CA PHE A 358 -8.52 -11.28 9.94
C PHE A 358 -9.72 -11.46 10.88
N GLY A 359 -9.93 -10.50 11.80
CA GLY A 359 -10.82 -10.70 12.94
C GLY A 359 -10.24 -11.72 13.91
N SER A 360 -10.54 -11.56 15.21
CA SER A 360 -10.14 -12.60 16.17
C SER A 360 -11.00 -13.85 15.95
N PRO A 361 -10.44 -15.08 15.96
CA PRO A 361 -11.25 -16.30 16.02
C PRO A 361 -12.21 -16.29 17.20
N LEU A 362 -11.85 -15.56 18.27
CA LEU A 362 -12.72 -15.34 19.42
C LEU A 362 -13.94 -14.49 19.05
N SER A 363 -13.82 -13.53 18.12
CA SER A 363 -14.96 -12.75 17.62
C SER A 363 -15.90 -13.63 16.79
N GLU A 364 -15.37 -14.45 15.89
CA GLU A 364 -16.20 -15.42 15.15
C GLU A 364 -16.85 -16.45 16.08
N LEU A 365 -16.12 -16.87 17.13
CA LEU A 365 -16.65 -17.74 18.17
C LEU A 365 -17.76 -17.07 19.00
N GLN A 366 -17.60 -15.79 19.33
CA GLN A 366 -18.63 -15.01 20.04
C GLN A 366 -19.89 -14.86 19.19
N LYS A 367 -19.76 -14.65 17.88
CA LYS A 367 -20.90 -14.60 16.95
C LYS A 367 -21.64 -15.94 16.85
N LEU A 368 -20.98 -17.06 17.17
CA LEU A 368 -21.57 -18.39 17.11
C LEU A 368 -22.56 -18.65 18.26
N TYR A 369 -22.35 -18.02 19.43
CA TYR A 369 -22.96 -18.44 20.68
C TYR A 369 -23.75 -17.35 21.42
N GLU A 370 -24.97 -17.69 21.84
CA GLU A 370 -25.70 -16.96 22.85
C GLU A 370 -25.38 -17.63 24.20
N ILE A 371 -24.54 -16.98 24.98
CA ILE A 371 -24.11 -17.50 26.28
C ILE A 371 -25.19 -17.19 27.30
N THR A 372 -25.88 -18.24 27.73
CA THR A 372 -26.83 -18.14 28.84
C THR A 372 -26.04 -18.15 30.15
N PRO A 373 -26.21 -17.14 31.03
CA PRO A 373 -25.71 -17.25 32.38
C PRO A 373 -26.47 -18.40 33.03
N SER A 374 -25.78 -19.48 33.36
CA SER A 374 -26.39 -20.51 34.20
C SER A 374 -26.69 -19.84 35.53
N GLU A 375 -27.97 -19.72 35.88
CA GLU A 375 -28.37 -19.68 37.29
C GLU A 375 -27.78 -20.93 37.92
N GLY A 376 -26.80 -20.74 38.82
CA GLY A 376 -26.44 -21.73 39.82
C GLY A 376 -27.43 -21.68 40.97
#